data_AF-A0A7Y9KV69-F1
#
_entry.id   AF-A0A7Y9KV69-F1
#
_cell.length_a   1.000
_cell.length_b   1.000
_cell.length_c   1.000
_cell.angle_alpha   90.00
_cell.angle_beta   90.00
_cell.angle_gamma   90.00
#
_symmetry.space_group_name_H-M   'P 1'
#
loop_
_entity.id
_entity.type
_entity.pdbx_description
1 polymer ?
#
loop_
_entity_poly.entity_id
_entity_poly.type
_entity_poly.pdbx_seq_one_letter_code
_entity_poly.pdbx_strand_id
1 'polypeptide(L)'
;MTSPASLVVGVGARRGAPADEVLELIAATLRTAGLDAAEVVELATVDSKADEPGIVGAAAGLGVPVRAHRARELARVRVPHPSGTVRDATGTPSVAEAAALIGGGELLVPKRKSAPGAGGISSVTCAVVRRPVAESMSAPPVTYGPEPFTMAAMNPPTKDLDVSGPDLRHHGDAEVRGHDLTDLAVNVRTGTPPAWLRERIALSLGSLAAYPDGRPARAAVAARHGVPVERVLLTAGAAEAFVLIARALPARRPVVVHPQFTEPEAALRAAGHEVGRVLLRPADGFQLDPAMVPEDADLVVIGNPTNPTSVLHPAGVVEKLARPGRTLVVDEAFMDAVPGEREALCGRTDVPGLVVLRSLTKTWGLAGLRIGYVLADPATIAVLQEAQPLWPVSSPALAAAEACMEPRALAEAAGAAERIAVDRAHLLAGLAEFGEIRVVEPAQGPFVLLRVERAAEIRERLRSLGFAARRGDTFPGLGPQWLRLAVRDRVTTNRFLQAFDQALQALPRRPGG
;
A
#
# COMPACT_ATOMS: atom_id res chain seq x y z
N MET A 1 29.29 -28.00 5.55
CA MET A 1 29.25 -26.74 6.31
C MET A 1 27.78 -26.46 6.56
N THR A 2 27.35 -26.53 7.82
CA THR A 2 25.97 -26.28 8.23
C THR A 2 25.59 -24.83 7.88
N SER A 3 24.52 -24.65 7.10
CA SER A 3 23.93 -23.33 6.83
C SER A 3 23.70 -22.59 8.16
N PRO A 4 24.00 -21.28 8.30
CA PRO A 4 23.87 -20.58 9.58
C PRO A 4 22.39 -20.44 9.91
N ALA A 5 21.83 -21.41 10.60
CA ALA A 5 20.41 -21.40 10.90
C ALA A 5 20.08 -20.26 11.88
N SER A 6 19.01 -19.52 11.59
CA SER A 6 18.65 -18.30 12.31
C SER A 6 17.73 -18.62 13.50
N LEU A 7 18.22 -18.41 14.73
CA LEU A 7 17.44 -18.60 15.95
C LEU A 7 16.67 -17.32 16.29
N VAL A 8 15.37 -17.45 16.49
CA VAL A 8 14.50 -16.41 17.03
C VAL A 8 14.12 -16.78 18.44
N VAL A 9 14.36 -15.87 19.39
CA VAL A 9 14.01 -16.08 20.79
C VAL A 9 12.82 -15.21 21.15
N GLY A 10 11.66 -15.83 21.36
CA GLY A 10 10.49 -15.13 21.85
C GLY A 10 10.58 -14.92 23.35
N VAL A 11 10.35 -13.70 23.84
CA VAL A 11 10.53 -13.31 25.24
C VAL A 11 9.26 -12.67 25.78
N GLY A 12 8.83 -13.08 26.97
CA GLY A 12 7.78 -12.43 27.73
C GLY A 12 8.25 -12.13 29.14
N ALA A 13 8.31 -10.85 29.51
CA ALA A 13 8.69 -10.41 30.85
C ALA A 13 7.53 -9.70 31.57
N ARG A 14 7.59 -9.64 32.90
CA ARG A 14 6.81 -8.69 33.72
C ARG A 14 7.47 -7.30 33.67
N ARG A 15 6.68 -6.27 33.93
CA ARG A 15 7.17 -4.89 33.99
C ARG A 15 8.29 -4.77 35.02
N GLY A 16 9.43 -4.21 34.62
CA GLY A 16 10.58 -4.01 35.50
C GLY A 16 11.46 -5.23 35.74
N ALA A 17 11.30 -6.32 34.96
CA ALA A 17 12.26 -7.42 35.00
C ALA A 17 13.66 -6.94 34.59
N PRO A 18 14.74 -7.31 35.32
CA PRO A 18 16.09 -6.89 35.00
C PRO A 18 16.61 -7.58 33.72
N ALA A 19 17.44 -6.88 32.95
CA ALA A 19 18.01 -7.41 31.71
C ALA A 19 18.86 -8.67 31.95
N ASP A 20 19.58 -8.71 33.07
CA ASP A 20 20.41 -9.86 33.46
C ASP A 20 19.57 -11.12 33.67
N GLU A 21 18.37 -11.03 34.26
CA GLU A 21 17.47 -12.17 34.41
C GLU A 21 16.98 -12.70 33.05
N VAL A 22 16.71 -11.79 32.10
CA VAL A 22 16.32 -12.17 30.74
C VAL A 22 17.49 -12.85 30.01
N LEU A 23 18.69 -12.28 30.08
CA LEU A 23 19.90 -12.83 29.48
C LEU A 23 20.28 -14.18 30.07
N GLU A 24 20.22 -14.32 31.40
CA GLU A 24 20.49 -15.58 32.10
C GLU A 24 19.52 -16.68 31.67
N LEU A 25 18.22 -16.36 31.56
CA LEU A 25 17.22 -17.32 31.11
C LEU A 25 17.45 -17.74 29.66
N ILE A 26 17.74 -16.80 28.76
CA ILE A 26 18.03 -17.09 27.35
C ILE A 26 19.29 -17.97 27.27
N ALA A 27 20.38 -17.57 27.92
CA ALA A 27 21.64 -18.28 27.89
C ALA A 27 21.52 -19.70 28.49
N ALA A 28 20.80 -19.86 29.61
CA ALA A 28 20.52 -21.18 30.18
C ALA A 28 19.66 -22.05 29.26
N THR A 29 18.68 -21.44 28.57
CA THR A 29 17.79 -22.13 27.63
C THR A 29 18.56 -22.64 26.42
N LEU A 30 19.40 -21.80 25.80
CA LEU A 30 20.23 -22.17 24.66
C LEU A 30 21.26 -23.23 25.04
N ARG A 31 21.96 -23.06 26.17
CA ARG A 31 22.93 -24.07 26.67
C ARG A 31 22.28 -25.44 26.89
N THR A 32 21.09 -25.48 27.49
CA THR A 32 20.39 -26.76 27.72
C THR A 32 19.98 -27.43 26.42
N ALA A 33 19.67 -26.65 25.39
CA ALA A 33 19.24 -27.13 24.08
C ALA A 33 20.41 -27.42 23.12
N GLY A 34 21.66 -27.18 23.53
CA GLY A 34 22.83 -27.32 22.67
C GLY A 34 22.87 -26.32 21.51
N LEU A 35 22.29 -25.13 21.70
CA LEU A 35 22.19 -24.06 20.71
C LEU A 35 23.22 -22.96 20.97
N ASP A 36 23.79 -22.39 19.91
CA ASP A 36 24.75 -21.31 20.04
C ASP A 36 24.02 -19.95 20.16
N ALA A 37 24.46 -19.12 21.11
CA ALA A 37 23.96 -17.76 21.25
C ALA A 37 24.28 -16.89 20.03
N ALA A 38 25.37 -17.19 19.30
CA ALA A 38 25.73 -16.50 18.08
C ALA A 38 24.75 -16.77 16.91
N GLU A 39 23.93 -17.82 16.99
CA GLU A 39 22.88 -18.09 16.00
C GLU A 39 21.61 -17.26 16.25
N VAL A 40 21.49 -16.56 17.38
CA VAL A 40 20.34 -15.70 17.67
C VAL A 40 20.39 -14.46 16.78
N VAL A 41 19.33 -14.25 16.01
CA VAL A 41 19.24 -13.11 15.07
C VAL A 41 18.28 -12.02 15.51
N GLU A 42 17.33 -12.33 16.41
CA GLU A 42 16.38 -11.36 16.96
C GLU A 42 15.72 -11.88 18.25
N LEU A 43 15.32 -10.93 19.11
CA LEU A 43 14.38 -11.20 20.21
C LEU A 43 12.97 -10.78 19.77
N ALA A 44 11.98 -11.67 19.91
CA ALA A 44 10.60 -11.37 19.53
C ALA A 44 9.71 -11.20 20.77
N THR A 45 8.80 -10.22 20.77
CA THR A 45 7.86 -9.98 21.88
C THR A 45 6.52 -9.41 21.39
N VAL A 46 5.58 -9.21 22.32
CA VAL A 46 4.33 -8.47 22.08
C VAL A 46 4.59 -6.96 22.13
N ASP A 47 3.89 -6.20 21.30
CA ASP A 47 4.03 -4.74 21.17
C ASP A 47 3.93 -3.96 22.48
N SER A 48 3.03 -4.35 23.39
CA SER A 48 2.89 -3.77 24.72
C SER A 48 4.11 -3.96 25.63
N LYS A 49 5.13 -4.71 25.20
CA LYS A 49 6.38 -4.98 25.91
C LYS A 49 7.64 -4.68 25.09
N ALA A 50 7.49 -3.99 23.95
CA ALA A 50 8.59 -3.71 23.04
C ALA A 50 9.68 -2.81 23.67
N ASP A 51 9.27 -1.97 24.60
CA ASP A 51 10.04 -0.96 25.31
C ASP A 51 10.39 -1.34 26.76
N GLU A 52 10.10 -2.57 27.18
CA GLU A 52 10.45 -3.05 28.53
C GLU A 52 11.99 -3.10 28.69
N PRO A 53 12.58 -2.37 29.67
CA PRO A 53 14.03 -2.23 29.80
C PRO A 53 14.79 -3.55 29.87
N GLY A 54 14.20 -4.59 30.48
CA GLY A 54 14.80 -5.92 30.53
C GLY A 54 14.93 -6.59 29.16
N ILE A 55 13.93 -6.43 28.29
CA ILE A 55 13.95 -7.03 26.93
C ILE A 55 14.90 -6.23 26.02
N VAL A 56 14.82 -4.90 26.07
CA VAL A 56 15.70 -4.02 25.28
C VAL A 56 17.16 -4.19 25.71
N GLY A 57 17.41 -4.25 27.02
CA GLY A 57 18.76 -4.48 27.57
C GLY A 57 19.32 -5.85 27.20
N ALA A 58 18.50 -6.91 27.21
CA ALA A 58 18.92 -8.24 26.78
C ALA A 58 19.22 -8.31 25.27
N ALA A 59 18.40 -7.65 24.44
CA ALA A 59 18.65 -7.57 22.99
C ALA A 59 19.96 -6.84 22.69
N ALA A 60 20.23 -5.74 23.40
CA ALA A 60 21.49 -5.01 23.31
C ALA A 60 22.69 -5.88 23.75
N GLY A 61 22.54 -6.64 24.85
CA GLY A 61 23.56 -7.57 25.33
C GLY A 61 23.89 -8.72 24.36
N LEU A 62 22.92 -9.13 23.54
CA LEU A 62 23.08 -10.14 22.49
C LEU A 62 23.49 -9.54 21.12
N GLY A 63 23.44 -8.21 20.96
CA GLY A 63 23.72 -7.54 19.68
C GLY A 63 22.64 -7.77 18.61
N VAL A 64 21.39 -8.03 19.00
CA VAL A 64 20.28 -8.36 18.09
C VAL A 64 19.12 -7.37 18.23
N PRO A 65 18.30 -7.15 17.19
CA PRO A 65 17.11 -6.31 17.29
C PRO A 65 16.00 -6.95 18.13
N VAL A 66 15.11 -6.09 18.67
CA VAL A 66 13.80 -6.51 19.21
C VAL A 66 12.75 -6.40 18.11
N ARG A 67 12.04 -7.48 17.83
CA ARG A 67 10.87 -7.52 16.94
C ARG A 67 9.59 -7.58 17.77
N ALA A 68 8.78 -6.53 17.67
CA ALA A 68 7.49 -6.45 18.32
C ALA A 68 6.35 -6.87 17.38
N HIS A 69 5.39 -7.62 17.90
CA HIS A 69 4.21 -8.11 17.17
C HIS A 69 2.92 -7.70 17.86
N ARG A 70 1.86 -7.42 17.08
CA ARG A 70 0.57 -7.04 17.68
C ARG A 70 -0.05 -8.23 18.40
N ALA A 71 -0.62 -8.00 19.59
CA ALA A 71 -1.32 -9.03 20.36
C ALA A 71 -2.31 -9.87 19.51
N ARG A 72 -3.08 -9.20 18.63
CA ARG A 72 -4.06 -9.84 17.73
C ARG A 72 -3.45 -10.77 16.68
N GLU A 73 -2.20 -10.54 16.29
CA GLU A 73 -1.47 -11.39 15.34
C GLU A 73 -0.95 -12.62 16.08
N LEU A 74 -0.34 -12.40 17.25
CA LEU A 74 0.10 -13.46 18.15
C LEU A 74 -1.06 -14.37 18.61
N ALA A 75 -2.26 -13.81 18.78
CA ALA A 75 -3.47 -14.56 19.16
C ALA A 75 -3.87 -15.65 18.15
N ARG A 76 -3.45 -15.52 16.89
CA ARG A 76 -3.73 -16.49 15.80
C ARG A 76 -2.69 -17.59 15.69
N VAL A 77 -1.56 -17.45 16.38
CA VAL A 77 -0.48 -18.44 16.36
C VAL A 77 -0.87 -19.62 17.24
N ARG A 78 -0.84 -20.83 16.67
CA ARG A 78 -1.01 -22.06 17.45
C ARG A 78 0.23 -22.26 18.30
N VAL A 79 0.06 -22.27 19.61
CA VAL A 79 1.14 -22.44 20.58
C VAL A 79 0.90 -23.71 21.39
N PRO A 80 1.97 -24.43 21.78
CA PRO A 80 1.82 -25.68 22.54
C PRO A 80 1.36 -25.44 23.99
N HIS A 81 1.64 -24.27 24.59
CA HIS A 81 1.31 -23.99 25.99
C HIS A 81 0.52 -22.68 26.18
N PRO A 82 -0.76 -22.63 25.77
CA PRO A 82 -1.60 -21.44 25.97
C PRO A 82 -1.88 -21.17 27.45
N SER A 83 -2.09 -19.90 27.81
CA SER A 83 -2.45 -19.46 29.16
C SER A 83 -3.60 -18.45 29.11
N GLY A 84 -4.69 -18.74 29.83
CA GLY A 84 -5.83 -17.82 29.97
C GLY A 84 -5.41 -16.49 30.60
N THR A 85 -4.65 -16.52 31.70
CA THR A 85 -4.15 -15.30 32.36
C THR A 85 -3.30 -14.42 31.45
N VAL A 86 -2.46 -15.01 30.58
CA VAL A 86 -1.67 -14.23 29.61
C VAL A 86 -2.57 -13.67 28.51
N ARG A 87 -3.58 -14.43 28.08
CA ARG A 87 -4.58 -13.97 27.11
C ARG A 87 -5.35 -12.76 27.65
N ASP A 88 -5.76 -12.78 28.90
CA ASP A 88 -6.49 -11.67 29.53
C ASP A 88 -5.60 -10.43 29.67
N ALA A 89 -4.33 -10.60 30.05
CA ALA A 89 -3.41 -9.50 30.30
C ALA A 89 -2.80 -8.88 29.03
N THR A 90 -2.62 -9.67 27.96
CA THR A 90 -1.84 -9.26 26.78
C THR A 90 -2.52 -9.52 25.45
N GLY A 91 -3.72 -10.11 25.45
CA GLY A 91 -4.46 -10.44 24.23
C GLY A 91 -3.92 -11.63 23.43
N THR A 92 -2.85 -12.29 23.88
CA THR A 92 -2.25 -13.48 23.23
C THR A 92 -2.23 -14.70 24.17
N PRO A 93 -2.46 -15.94 23.69
CA PRO A 93 -2.36 -17.15 24.53
C PRO A 93 -0.98 -17.39 25.14
N SER A 94 0.10 -16.89 24.51
CA SER A 94 1.48 -17.05 25.00
C SER A 94 2.34 -15.99 24.34
N VAL A 95 3.03 -15.13 25.11
CA VAL A 95 3.91 -14.11 24.52
C VAL A 95 5.14 -14.76 23.89
N ALA A 96 5.91 -15.53 24.68
CA ALA A 96 7.17 -16.12 24.22
C ALA A 96 6.99 -17.06 23.02
N GLU A 97 6.06 -18.02 23.09
CA GLU A 97 5.90 -19.00 21.99
C GLU A 97 5.27 -18.36 20.76
N ALA A 98 4.23 -17.53 20.91
CA ALA A 98 3.59 -16.93 19.75
C ALA A 98 4.54 -15.97 19.04
N ALA A 99 5.31 -15.17 19.79
CA ALA A 99 6.25 -14.23 19.21
C ALA A 99 7.41 -14.94 18.50
N ALA A 100 7.89 -16.06 19.02
CA ALA A 100 8.91 -16.85 18.33
C ALA A 100 8.36 -17.51 17.04
N LEU A 101 7.10 -17.99 17.07
CA LEU A 101 6.50 -18.80 15.99
C LEU A 101 5.81 -18.01 14.88
N ILE A 102 5.49 -16.73 15.08
CA ILE A 102 4.71 -15.92 14.11
C ILE A 102 5.37 -15.86 12.72
N GLY A 103 6.70 -15.97 12.66
CA GLY A 103 7.47 -15.99 11.42
C GLY A 103 7.59 -17.35 10.75
N GLY A 104 6.91 -18.38 11.25
CA GLY A 104 7.14 -19.79 10.91
C GLY A 104 8.45 -20.32 11.48
N GLY A 105 8.74 -21.60 11.23
CA GLY A 105 9.94 -22.28 11.71
C GLY A 105 9.65 -23.44 12.67
N GLU A 106 10.71 -24.10 13.09
CA GLU A 106 10.65 -25.24 14.01
C GLU A 106 10.81 -24.76 15.46
N LEU A 107 9.85 -25.10 16.33
CA LEU A 107 9.97 -24.83 17.76
C LEU A 107 10.99 -25.80 18.38
N LEU A 108 12.19 -25.29 18.67
CA LEU A 108 13.25 -26.08 19.30
C LEU A 108 13.08 -26.17 20.81
N VAL A 109 12.67 -25.06 21.43
CA VAL A 109 12.45 -25.01 22.87
C VAL A 109 11.11 -24.37 23.18
N PRO A 110 10.16 -25.12 23.78
CA PRO A 110 8.90 -24.55 24.25
C PRO A 110 9.12 -23.60 25.43
N LYS A 111 8.07 -22.87 25.82
CA LYS A 111 8.14 -21.84 26.86
C LYS A 111 8.82 -22.34 28.14
N ARG A 112 9.98 -21.76 28.47
CA ARG A 112 10.67 -21.86 29.76
C ARG A 112 10.43 -20.62 30.60
N LYS A 113 10.54 -20.77 31.91
CA LYS A 113 10.36 -19.71 32.91
C LYS A 113 11.67 -19.52 33.68
N SER A 114 11.97 -18.29 34.09
CA SER A 114 13.09 -18.02 35.02
C SER A 114 12.84 -18.70 36.37
N ALA A 115 13.92 -19.04 37.09
CA ALA A 115 13.81 -19.48 38.47
C ALA A 115 13.19 -18.34 39.32
N PRO A 116 12.33 -18.65 40.30
CA PRO A 116 11.84 -17.64 41.24
C PRO A 116 13.04 -16.99 41.95
N GLY A 117 13.14 -15.66 41.92
CA GLY A 117 14.12 -14.94 42.73
C GLY A 117 13.83 -15.09 44.22
N ALA A 118 14.78 -14.66 45.06
CA ALA A 118 14.61 -14.64 46.52
C ALA A 118 13.43 -13.72 46.92
N GLY A 119 12.22 -14.27 47.01
CA GLY A 119 11.01 -13.59 47.48
C GLY A 119 9.82 -13.46 46.50
N GLY A 120 9.80 -14.10 45.32
CA GLY A 120 8.63 -13.95 44.44
C GLY A 120 8.55 -14.75 43.15
N ILE A 121 7.35 -14.74 42.56
CA ILE A 121 6.92 -15.46 41.34
C ILE A 121 7.82 -15.13 40.13
N SER A 122 8.19 -16.15 39.35
CA SER A 122 8.96 -16.04 38.09
C SER A 122 8.49 -14.89 37.18
N SER A 123 9.44 -14.06 36.74
CA SER A 123 9.18 -12.77 36.08
C SER A 123 9.42 -12.80 34.56
N VAL A 124 10.14 -13.80 34.03
CA VAL A 124 10.53 -13.90 32.61
C VAL A 124 10.22 -15.27 32.03
N THR A 125 9.80 -15.29 30.77
CA THR A 125 9.62 -16.49 29.94
C THR A 125 10.34 -16.36 28.60
N CYS A 126 10.88 -17.45 28.07
CA CYS A 126 11.40 -17.48 26.70
C CYS A 126 11.05 -18.78 25.96
N ALA A 127 11.05 -18.74 24.63
CA ALA A 127 10.92 -19.88 23.72
C ALA A 127 11.84 -19.67 22.51
N VAL A 128 12.31 -20.75 21.89
CA VAL A 128 13.31 -20.68 20.81
C VAL A 128 12.80 -21.39 19.56
N VAL A 129 12.84 -20.68 18.42
CA VAL A 129 12.44 -21.18 17.10
C VAL A 129 13.61 -21.07 16.13
N ARG A 130 13.80 -22.10 15.30
CA ARG A 130 14.75 -22.06 14.19
C ARG A 130 14.01 -21.71 12.91
N ARG A 131 14.46 -20.66 12.23
CA ARG A 131 13.94 -20.25 10.92
C ARG A 131 14.91 -20.65 9.81
N PRO A 132 14.41 -21.22 8.70
CA PRO A 132 15.25 -21.47 7.53
C PRO A 132 15.76 -20.13 6.99
N VAL A 133 17.06 -20.05 6.71
CA VAL A 133 17.64 -18.94 5.94
C VAL A 133 17.17 -19.08 4.50
N ALA A 134 16.67 -18.00 3.91
CA ALA A 134 16.25 -18.02 2.51
C ALA A 134 17.49 -18.16 1.60
N GLU A 135 17.76 -19.36 1.10
CA GLU A 135 18.71 -19.60 0.00
C GLU A 135 18.02 -19.48 -1.37
N SER A 136 18.73 -18.97 -2.36
CA SER A 136 18.23 -18.66 -3.70
C SER A 136 18.28 -19.90 -4.63
N MET A 137 17.16 -20.16 -5.31
CA MET A 137 16.93 -20.85 -6.60
C MET A 137 16.83 -22.41 -6.70
N SER A 138 15.82 -22.79 -7.52
CA SER A 138 15.62 -24.03 -8.31
C SER A 138 14.72 -25.16 -7.75
N ALA A 139 13.63 -25.45 -8.48
CA ALA A 139 12.82 -26.68 -8.44
C ALA A 139 13.32 -27.66 -9.54
N PRO A 140 12.95 -28.97 -9.65
CA PRO A 140 11.68 -29.68 -9.30
C PRO A 140 11.92 -31.15 -8.79
N PRO A 141 11.05 -32.21 -8.91
CA PRO A 141 9.64 -32.33 -9.34
C PRO A 141 8.69 -33.11 -8.37
N VAL A 142 7.43 -33.14 -8.81
CA VAL A 142 6.16 -33.59 -8.17
C VAL A 142 5.94 -35.10 -8.20
N THR A 143 5.19 -35.65 -7.23
CA THR A 143 4.34 -36.85 -7.41
C THR A 143 3.01 -36.74 -6.65
N TYR A 144 1.91 -37.14 -7.31
CA TYR A 144 0.50 -37.10 -6.88
C TYR A 144 0.02 -38.46 -6.32
N GLY A 145 -0.96 -38.46 -5.39
CA GLY A 145 -1.73 -39.64 -4.95
C GLY A 145 -2.72 -39.34 -3.79
N PRO A 146 -3.83 -40.09 -3.60
CA PRO A 146 -5.19 -39.53 -3.58
C PRO A 146 -5.96 -39.48 -2.22
N GLU A 147 -6.76 -38.40 -2.04
CA GLU A 147 -8.09 -38.16 -1.39
C GLU A 147 -8.57 -38.99 -0.15
N PRO A 148 -9.28 -38.39 0.86
CA PRO A 148 -10.61 -37.78 0.66
C PRO A 148 -10.98 -36.50 1.45
N PHE A 149 -11.62 -35.55 0.74
CA PHE A 149 -12.65 -34.57 1.14
C PHE A 149 -12.85 -34.22 2.64
N THR A 150 -12.54 -32.97 3.03
CA THR A 150 -13.29 -32.20 4.05
C THR A 150 -13.03 -30.68 3.97
N MET A 151 -14.08 -29.92 3.66
CA MET A 151 -14.38 -28.51 4.05
C MET A 151 -13.20 -27.52 4.16
N ALA A 152 -12.36 -27.39 3.13
CA ALA A 152 -11.38 -26.30 3.00
C ALA A 152 -11.36 -25.74 1.56
N ALA A 153 -12.34 -24.90 1.24
CA ALA A 153 -12.33 -24.08 0.03
C ALA A 153 -12.34 -22.61 0.46
N MET A 154 -11.15 -22.04 0.72
CA MET A 154 -10.95 -20.57 0.79
C MET A 154 -9.47 -20.13 0.83
N ASN A 155 -8.56 -20.88 0.20
CA ASN A 155 -7.28 -20.32 -0.23
C ASN A 155 -7.05 -20.75 -1.69
N PRO A 156 -7.00 -19.81 -2.66
CA PRO A 156 -6.59 -20.16 -4.02
C PRO A 156 -5.12 -20.63 -3.99
N PRO A 157 -4.74 -21.60 -4.82
CA PRO A 157 -3.36 -22.02 -4.92
C PRO A 157 -2.56 -20.89 -5.55
N THR A 158 -1.67 -20.26 -4.78
CA THR A 158 -0.60 -19.41 -5.32
C THR A 158 0.36 -20.31 -6.07
N LYS A 159 0.07 -20.54 -7.34
CA LYS A 159 1.05 -20.99 -8.32
C LYS A 159 2.12 -19.90 -8.36
N ASP A 160 3.38 -20.29 -8.22
CA ASP A 160 4.55 -19.41 -8.24
C ASP A 160 4.43 -18.37 -9.35
N LEU A 161 4.09 -17.13 -8.98
CA LEU A 161 4.21 -15.98 -9.85
C LEU A 161 5.69 -15.63 -9.89
N ASP A 162 6.30 -15.88 -11.05
CA ASP A 162 7.61 -15.40 -11.45
C ASP A 162 7.96 -14.02 -10.83
N VAL A 163 8.97 -14.00 -9.96
CA VAL A 163 9.36 -12.83 -9.15
C VAL A 163 10.37 -11.94 -9.91
N SER A 164 10.59 -12.14 -11.21
CA SER A 164 11.47 -11.27 -12.01
C SER A 164 10.79 -9.98 -12.49
N GLY A 165 9.92 -9.38 -11.67
CA GLY A 165 9.14 -8.19 -12.01
C GLY A 165 9.12 -7.12 -10.91
N PRO A 166 8.71 -5.87 -11.23
CA PRO A 166 8.57 -4.80 -10.25
C PRO A 166 7.67 -5.22 -9.09
N ASP A 167 8.03 -4.84 -7.85
CA ASP A 167 7.21 -5.09 -6.67
C ASP A 167 5.91 -4.28 -6.74
N LEU A 168 4.84 -4.96 -7.12
CA LEU A 168 3.50 -4.37 -7.26
C LEU A 168 2.89 -3.94 -5.92
N ARG A 169 3.44 -4.40 -4.78
CA ARG A 169 2.93 -4.10 -3.43
C ARG A 169 3.60 -2.88 -2.80
N HIS A 170 4.63 -2.33 -3.42
CA HIS A 170 5.27 -1.11 -2.90
C HIS A 170 4.38 0.10 -3.15
N HIS A 171 4.06 0.87 -2.10
CA HIS A 171 3.25 2.09 -2.17
C HIS A 171 3.95 3.28 -1.52
N GLY A 172 3.56 4.50 -1.87
CA GLY A 172 4.30 5.73 -1.54
C GLY A 172 4.44 6.00 -0.04
N ASP A 173 3.49 5.51 0.76
CA ASP A 173 3.50 5.63 2.23
C ASP A 173 4.67 4.90 2.87
N ALA A 174 5.25 3.90 2.19
CA ALA A 174 6.46 3.23 2.66
C ALA A 174 7.67 4.18 2.74
N GLU A 175 7.70 5.25 1.93
CA GLU A 175 8.83 6.20 1.90
C GLU A 175 8.83 7.15 3.12
N VAL A 176 7.71 7.28 3.85
CA VAL A 176 7.53 8.30 4.90
C VAL A 176 7.55 7.67 6.31
N ARG A 177 7.64 6.34 6.44
CA ARG A 177 7.64 5.68 7.76
C ARG A 177 8.90 6.04 8.56
N GLY A 178 8.70 6.52 9.80
CA GLY A 178 9.74 6.62 10.83
C GLY A 178 10.53 7.94 10.91
N HIS A 179 10.24 8.94 10.09
CA HIS A 179 10.97 10.21 10.07
C HIS A 179 10.06 11.41 9.76
N ASP A 180 10.38 12.59 10.30
CA ASP A 180 9.69 13.87 10.02
C ASP A 180 10.17 14.45 8.67
N LEU A 181 9.81 13.77 7.58
CA LEU A 181 10.18 14.17 6.22
C LEU A 181 9.07 14.99 5.58
N THR A 182 9.48 15.96 4.75
CA THR A 182 8.57 16.58 3.79
C THR A 182 8.18 15.53 2.75
N ASP A 183 6.92 15.12 2.78
CA ASP A 183 6.37 14.07 1.92
C ASP A 183 6.10 14.60 0.49
N LEU A 184 6.95 14.20 -0.46
CA LEU A 184 6.71 14.30 -1.91
C LEU A 184 6.46 12.91 -2.53
N ALA A 185 6.36 11.87 -1.72
CA ALA A 185 6.18 10.47 -2.15
C ALA A 185 4.71 10.03 -2.16
N VAL A 186 3.81 10.77 -1.51
CA VAL A 186 2.37 10.53 -1.51
C VAL A 186 1.61 11.73 -2.07
N ASN A 187 0.67 11.47 -2.99
CA ASN A 187 -0.08 12.50 -3.70
C ASN A 187 -1.34 12.97 -2.94
N VAL A 188 -1.30 13.02 -1.61
CA VAL A 188 -2.38 13.59 -0.79
C VAL A 188 -2.23 15.12 -0.76
N ARG A 189 -3.34 15.84 -0.87
CA ARG A 189 -3.36 17.31 -0.81
C ARG A 189 -2.98 17.79 0.60
N THR A 190 -2.07 18.75 0.71
CA THR A 190 -1.70 19.34 2.00
C THR A 190 -2.86 20.13 2.62
N GLY A 191 -2.85 20.32 3.94
CA GLY A 191 -3.90 21.07 4.64
C GLY A 191 -5.27 20.39 4.66
N THR A 192 -5.34 19.08 4.36
CA THR A 192 -6.58 18.30 4.36
C THR A 192 -6.58 17.22 5.45
N PRO A 193 -7.77 16.74 5.89
CA PRO A 193 -9.11 17.18 5.51
C PRO A 193 -9.43 18.60 6.03
N PRO A 194 -10.20 19.43 5.32
CA PRO A 194 -10.59 20.76 5.81
C PRO A 194 -11.45 20.67 7.07
N ALA A 195 -11.47 21.74 7.89
CA ALA A 195 -12.12 21.74 9.20
C ALA A 195 -13.61 21.34 9.12
N TRP A 196 -14.36 21.94 8.19
CA TRP A 196 -15.77 21.62 7.96
C TRP A 196 -16.01 20.14 7.66
N LEU A 197 -15.09 19.48 6.95
CA LEU A 197 -15.20 18.07 6.61
C LEU A 197 -14.90 17.18 7.83
N ARG A 198 -13.88 17.55 8.63
CA ARG A 198 -13.59 16.87 9.89
C ARG A 198 -14.76 16.94 10.85
N GLU A 199 -15.42 18.10 10.95
CA GLU A 199 -16.61 18.28 11.77
C GLU A 199 -17.77 17.39 11.29
N ARG A 200 -18.03 17.35 9.98
CA ARG A 200 -19.07 16.46 9.40
C ARG A 200 -18.79 14.98 9.67
N ILE A 201 -17.53 14.56 9.56
CA ILE A 201 -17.10 13.20 9.89
C ILE A 201 -17.29 12.94 11.40
N ALA A 202 -16.89 13.87 12.27
CA ALA A 202 -17.03 13.72 13.72
C ALA A 202 -18.50 13.59 14.15
N LEU A 203 -19.42 14.34 13.52
CA LEU A 203 -20.86 14.23 13.80
C LEU A 203 -21.42 12.83 13.50
N SER A 204 -20.88 12.14 12.49
CA SER A 204 -21.31 10.76 12.17
C SER A 204 -20.97 9.74 13.27
N LEU A 205 -20.07 10.08 14.22
CA LEU A 205 -19.70 9.17 15.31
C LEU A 205 -20.88 8.90 16.25
N GLY A 206 -21.87 9.80 16.30
CA GLY A 206 -23.09 9.61 17.09
C GLY A 206 -24.02 8.50 16.59
N SER A 207 -23.90 8.06 15.33
CA SER A 207 -24.77 7.04 14.73
C SER A 207 -24.11 5.66 14.54
N LEU A 208 -22.90 5.45 15.09
CA LEU A 208 -22.11 4.23 14.86
C LEU A 208 -22.76 2.93 15.36
N ALA A 209 -23.72 3.01 16.29
CA ALA A 209 -24.44 1.83 16.77
C ALA A 209 -25.37 1.21 15.70
N ALA A 210 -25.74 1.98 14.66
CA ALA A 210 -26.55 1.50 13.55
C ALA A 210 -25.69 1.04 12.37
N TYR A 211 -26.19 0.05 11.62
CA TYR A 211 -25.58 -0.31 10.33
C TYR A 211 -25.62 0.87 9.36
N PRO A 212 -24.60 1.04 8.51
CA PRO A 212 -24.50 2.17 7.59
C PRO A 212 -25.59 2.12 6.51
N ASP A 213 -26.19 3.28 6.21
CA ASP A 213 -27.11 3.48 5.09
C ASP A 213 -26.44 4.30 3.98
N GLY A 214 -26.06 3.63 2.90
CA GLY A 214 -25.36 4.26 1.77
C GLY A 214 -26.25 5.01 0.78
N ARG A 215 -27.58 4.98 0.92
CA ARG A 215 -28.51 5.57 -0.07
C ARG A 215 -28.30 7.08 -0.27
N PRO A 216 -28.16 7.93 0.77
CA PRO A 216 -27.94 9.37 0.59
C PRO A 216 -26.63 9.67 -0.14
N ALA A 217 -25.54 9.02 0.25
CA ALA A 217 -24.24 9.20 -0.38
C ALA A 217 -24.23 8.73 -1.85
N ARG A 218 -24.91 7.62 -2.18
CA ARG A 218 -25.08 7.17 -3.58
C ARG A 218 -25.85 8.20 -4.41
N ALA A 219 -26.93 8.74 -3.88
CA ALA A 219 -27.72 9.77 -4.55
C ALA A 219 -26.90 11.06 -4.78
N ALA A 220 -26.09 11.47 -3.80
CA ALA A 220 -25.23 12.64 -3.92
C ALA A 220 -24.15 12.47 -5.01
N VAL A 221 -23.53 11.29 -5.10
CA VAL A 221 -22.57 10.96 -6.18
C VAL A 221 -23.26 10.94 -7.54
N ALA A 222 -24.44 10.32 -7.62
CA ALA A 222 -25.24 10.26 -8.86
C ALA A 222 -25.59 11.67 -9.36
N ALA A 223 -26.04 12.54 -8.46
CA ALA A 223 -26.39 13.92 -8.75
C ALA A 223 -25.18 14.75 -9.23
N ARG A 224 -23.99 14.58 -8.61
CA ARG A 224 -22.77 15.26 -9.07
C ARG A 224 -22.45 14.96 -10.53
N HIS A 225 -22.57 13.69 -10.92
CA HIS A 225 -22.14 13.21 -12.24
C HIS A 225 -23.26 13.21 -13.28
N GLY A 226 -24.49 13.61 -12.92
CA GLY A 226 -25.63 13.63 -13.82
C GLY A 226 -26.04 12.22 -14.31
N VAL A 227 -25.85 11.19 -13.49
CA VAL A 227 -26.17 9.80 -13.83
C VAL A 227 -27.26 9.22 -12.93
N PRO A 228 -28.01 8.19 -13.37
CA PRO A 228 -28.91 7.44 -12.49
C PRO A 228 -28.19 6.79 -11.30
N VAL A 229 -28.88 6.65 -10.17
CA VAL A 229 -28.29 6.11 -8.92
C VAL A 229 -27.89 4.63 -9.02
N GLU A 230 -28.51 3.90 -9.94
CA GLU A 230 -28.20 2.51 -10.27
C GLU A 230 -26.84 2.37 -10.95
N ARG A 231 -26.27 3.47 -11.46
CA ARG A 231 -24.92 3.53 -12.02
C ARG A 231 -23.83 3.73 -10.98
N VAL A 232 -24.18 3.84 -9.69
CA VAL A 232 -23.24 4.19 -8.62
C VAL A 232 -23.07 3.05 -7.62
N LEU A 233 -21.81 2.65 -7.41
CA LEU A 233 -21.39 1.78 -6.32
C LEU A 233 -20.37 2.48 -5.43
N LEU A 234 -20.66 2.61 -4.14
CA LEU A 234 -19.70 3.12 -3.16
C LEU A 234 -18.75 2.00 -2.73
N THR A 235 -17.48 2.35 -2.55
CA THR A 235 -16.42 1.38 -2.21
C THR A 235 -15.52 1.90 -1.08
N ALA A 236 -14.89 0.98 -0.36
CA ALA A 236 -13.87 1.23 0.68
C ALA A 236 -12.54 1.72 0.06
N GLY A 237 -12.62 2.76 -0.76
CA GLY A 237 -11.58 3.23 -1.65
C GLY A 237 -11.53 2.47 -2.98
N ALA A 238 -10.85 3.07 -3.97
CA ALA A 238 -10.64 2.46 -5.30
C ALA A 238 -9.97 1.07 -5.24
N ALA A 239 -9.20 0.83 -4.17
CA ALA A 239 -8.61 -0.48 -3.84
C ALA A 239 -9.65 -1.61 -3.84
N GLU A 240 -10.79 -1.42 -3.16
CA GLU A 240 -11.85 -2.42 -3.15
C GLU A 240 -12.45 -2.58 -4.54
N ALA A 241 -12.65 -1.48 -5.28
CA ALA A 241 -13.17 -1.53 -6.65
C ALA A 241 -12.32 -2.43 -7.57
N PHE A 242 -11.00 -2.32 -7.51
CA PHE A 242 -10.11 -3.19 -8.29
C PHE A 242 -10.26 -4.66 -7.92
N VAL A 243 -10.41 -4.97 -6.63
CA VAL A 243 -10.63 -6.34 -6.14
C VAL A 243 -11.98 -6.89 -6.62
N LEU A 244 -13.05 -6.08 -6.56
CA LEU A 244 -14.38 -6.48 -7.04
C LEU A 244 -14.36 -6.74 -8.54
N ILE A 245 -13.77 -5.83 -9.31
CA ILE A 245 -13.62 -5.96 -10.77
C ILE A 245 -12.87 -7.24 -11.12
N ALA A 246 -11.73 -7.49 -10.48
CA ALA A 246 -10.90 -8.65 -10.75
C ALA A 246 -11.59 -9.99 -10.43
N ARG A 247 -12.50 -10.01 -9.45
CA ARG A 247 -13.17 -11.23 -8.99
C ARG A 247 -14.53 -11.47 -9.65
N ALA A 248 -15.25 -10.42 -10.00
CA ALA A 248 -16.65 -10.50 -10.39
C ALA A 248 -16.88 -10.34 -11.89
N LEU A 249 -16.01 -9.59 -12.59
CA LEU A 249 -16.17 -9.36 -14.03
C LEU A 249 -15.39 -10.38 -14.87
N PRO A 250 -15.86 -10.72 -16.08
CA PRO A 250 -15.10 -11.54 -17.01
C PRO A 250 -13.73 -10.90 -17.34
N ALA A 251 -12.68 -11.68 -17.22
CA ALA A 251 -11.30 -11.25 -17.47
C ALA A 251 -10.46 -12.44 -17.97
N ARG A 252 -10.76 -12.97 -19.15
CA ARG A 252 -10.00 -14.07 -19.77
C ARG A 252 -8.65 -13.60 -20.29
N ARG A 253 -8.56 -12.35 -20.77
CA ARG A 253 -7.35 -11.72 -21.28
C ARG A 253 -7.26 -10.27 -20.80
N PRO A 254 -7.13 -10.04 -19.49
CA PRO A 254 -7.04 -8.70 -18.96
C PRO A 254 -5.72 -8.04 -19.35
N VAL A 255 -5.80 -6.77 -19.73
CA VAL A 255 -4.64 -5.95 -20.09
C VAL A 255 -4.59 -4.72 -19.19
N VAL A 256 -3.40 -4.42 -18.67
CA VAL A 256 -3.14 -3.21 -17.88
C VAL A 256 -2.14 -2.33 -18.63
N VAL A 257 -2.50 -1.07 -18.87
CA VAL A 257 -1.65 -0.10 -19.58
C VAL A 257 -0.66 0.51 -18.60
N HIS A 258 0.64 0.25 -18.76
CA HIS A 258 1.70 0.71 -17.88
C HIS A 258 2.62 1.73 -18.58
N PRO A 259 3.38 2.54 -17.83
CA PRO A 259 3.44 2.60 -16.37
C PRO A 259 2.19 3.25 -15.77
N GLN A 260 1.59 2.58 -14.79
CA GLN A 260 0.44 3.07 -14.04
C GLN A 260 0.49 2.54 -12.59
N PHE A 261 -0.46 2.97 -11.76
CA PHE A 261 -0.63 2.48 -10.40
C PHE A 261 -0.76 0.95 -10.39
N THR A 262 -0.11 0.29 -9.45
CA THR A 262 0.13 -1.17 -9.53
C THR A 262 -1.04 -2.02 -9.04
N GLU A 263 -1.96 -1.43 -8.27
CA GLU A 263 -3.07 -2.14 -7.63
C GLU A 263 -4.03 -2.87 -8.59
N PRO A 264 -4.39 -2.35 -9.79
CA PRO A 264 -5.23 -3.08 -10.73
C PRO A 264 -4.59 -4.40 -11.17
N GLU A 265 -3.30 -4.38 -11.54
CA GLU A 265 -2.58 -5.59 -11.91
C GLU A 265 -2.45 -6.54 -10.71
N ALA A 266 -2.12 -6.00 -9.53
CA ALA A 266 -2.01 -6.81 -8.32
C ALA A 266 -3.33 -7.52 -7.98
N ALA A 267 -4.47 -6.83 -8.11
CA ALA A 267 -5.79 -7.39 -7.87
C ALA A 267 -6.16 -8.49 -8.88
N LEU A 268 -5.89 -8.26 -10.17
CA LEU A 268 -6.11 -9.26 -11.23
C LEU A 268 -5.27 -10.52 -11.01
N ARG A 269 -3.97 -10.37 -10.72
CA ARG A 269 -3.09 -11.50 -10.40
C ARG A 269 -3.54 -12.23 -9.14
N ALA A 270 -3.97 -11.51 -8.10
CA ALA A 270 -4.48 -12.10 -6.87
C ALA A 270 -5.80 -12.86 -7.06
N ALA A 271 -6.57 -12.53 -8.11
CA ALA A 271 -7.75 -13.28 -8.53
C ALA A 271 -7.42 -14.47 -9.45
N GLY A 272 -6.15 -14.69 -9.78
CA GLY A 272 -5.69 -15.84 -10.58
C GLY A 272 -5.57 -15.57 -12.08
N HIS A 273 -5.67 -14.31 -12.52
CA HIS A 273 -5.59 -13.96 -13.94
C HIS A 273 -4.14 -13.81 -14.42
N GLU A 274 -3.88 -14.25 -15.66
CA GLU A 274 -2.67 -13.89 -16.39
C GLU A 274 -2.87 -12.50 -17.03
N VAL A 275 -2.08 -11.52 -16.58
CA VAL A 275 -2.27 -10.12 -16.96
C VAL A 275 -1.33 -9.73 -18.09
N GLY A 276 -1.89 -9.37 -19.24
CA GLY A 276 -1.16 -8.72 -20.32
C GLY A 276 -0.78 -7.28 -19.96
N ARG A 277 0.38 -6.83 -20.43
CA ARG A 277 0.85 -5.46 -20.20
C ARG A 277 1.07 -4.75 -21.54
N VAL A 278 0.55 -3.53 -21.65
CA VAL A 278 0.95 -2.58 -22.70
C VAL A 278 1.87 -1.55 -22.07
N LEU A 279 3.12 -1.47 -22.52
CA LEU A 279 4.13 -0.58 -21.94
C LEU A 279 4.26 0.69 -22.80
N LEU A 280 3.68 1.79 -22.35
CA LEU A 280 3.87 3.11 -22.92
C LEU A 280 5.33 3.54 -22.72
N ARG A 281 5.91 4.18 -23.75
CA ARG A 281 7.36 4.44 -23.78
C ARG A 281 7.67 5.91 -23.52
N PRO A 282 8.81 6.22 -22.86
CA PRO A 282 9.26 7.60 -22.69
C PRO A 282 9.48 8.33 -24.02
N ALA A 283 9.88 7.61 -25.07
CA ALA A 283 10.12 8.18 -26.41
C ALA A 283 8.85 8.77 -27.04
N ASP A 284 7.69 8.24 -26.68
CA ASP A 284 6.37 8.69 -27.15
C ASP A 284 5.68 9.59 -26.10
N GLY A 285 6.44 10.12 -25.14
CA GLY A 285 5.91 10.93 -24.03
C GLY A 285 4.94 10.17 -23.12
N PHE A 286 5.02 8.83 -23.09
CA PHE A 286 4.06 7.94 -22.43
C PHE A 286 2.61 8.16 -22.87
N GLN A 287 2.38 8.61 -24.11
CA GLN A 287 1.03 8.75 -24.65
C GLN A 287 0.45 7.39 -25.03
N LEU A 288 -0.86 7.23 -24.84
CA LEU A 288 -1.59 6.03 -25.23
C LEU A 288 -1.80 6.06 -26.75
N ASP A 289 -1.32 5.02 -27.42
CA ASP A 289 -1.84 4.60 -28.72
C ASP A 289 -2.80 3.41 -28.50
N PRO A 290 -4.12 3.57 -28.75
CA PRO A 290 -5.10 2.49 -28.61
C PRO A 290 -4.78 1.24 -29.43
N ALA A 291 -4.06 1.40 -30.56
CA ALA A 291 -3.69 0.28 -31.42
C ALA A 291 -2.70 -0.69 -30.76
N MET A 292 -2.00 -0.28 -29.69
CA MET A 292 -1.13 -1.17 -28.93
C MET A 292 -1.89 -2.15 -28.04
N VAL A 293 -3.18 -1.90 -27.76
CA VAL A 293 -3.99 -2.78 -26.92
C VAL A 293 -4.53 -3.94 -27.76
N PRO A 294 -4.20 -5.21 -27.45
CA PRO A 294 -4.61 -6.36 -28.24
C PRO A 294 -6.11 -6.42 -28.52
N GLU A 295 -6.47 -6.75 -29.76
CA GLU A 295 -7.86 -6.82 -30.21
C GLU A 295 -8.69 -7.92 -29.55
N ASP A 296 -8.12 -8.74 -28.69
CA ASP A 296 -8.78 -9.83 -27.98
C ASP A 296 -8.77 -9.62 -26.46
N ALA A 297 -8.24 -8.49 -25.97
CA ALA A 297 -8.36 -8.13 -24.57
C ALA A 297 -9.83 -7.85 -24.22
N ASP A 298 -10.35 -8.54 -23.21
CA ASP A 298 -11.74 -8.44 -22.75
C ASP A 298 -11.90 -7.56 -21.51
N LEU A 299 -10.81 -7.25 -20.82
CA LEU A 299 -10.75 -6.23 -19.78
C LEU A 299 -9.51 -5.37 -19.99
N VAL A 300 -9.66 -4.05 -19.99
CA VAL A 300 -8.53 -3.11 -20.14
C VAL A 300 -8.57 -2.10 -19.00
N VAL A 301 -7.45 -1.92 -18.30
CA VAL A 301 -7.32 -0.91 -17.23
C VAL A 301 -6.33 0.17 -17.64
N ILE A 302 -6.73 1.43 -17.47
CA ILE A 302 -5.89 2.62 -17.63
C ILE A 302 -6.23 3.68 -16.58
N GLY A 303 -5.22 4.33 -15.99
CA GLY A 303 -5.45 5.52 -15.15
C GLY A 303 -5.49 6.80 -15.99
N ASN A 304 -6.30 7.79 -15.61
CA ASN A 304 -6.33 9.09 -16.28
C ASN A 304 -6.65 10.24 -15.29
N PRO A 305 -5.73 11.17 -15.00
CA PRO A 305 -4.31 11.16 -15.38
C PRO A 305 -3.56 9.92 -14.88
N THR A 306 -2.63 9.44 -15.70
CA THR A 306 -1.84 8.25 -15.40
C THR A 306 -0.85 8.51 -14.26
N ASN A 307 -0.94 7.81 -13.14
CA ASN A 307 0.09 7.78 -12.09
C ASN A 307 1.07 6.64 -12.37
N PRO A 308 2.35 6.87 -12.69
CA PRO A 308 3.14 8.02 -12.22
C PRO A 308 3.42 9.12 -13.25
N THR A 309 3.09 8.94 -14.53
CA THR A 309 3.56 9.83 -15.63
C THR A 309 2.95 11.23 -15.61
N SER A 310 1.81 11.39 -14.96
CA SER A 310 1.00 12.62 -14.92
C SER A 310 0.37 12.97 -16.27
N VAL A 311 0.47 12.08 -17.26
CA VAL A 311 -0.15 12.26 -18.58
C VAL A 311 -1.66 12.19 -18.44
N LEU A 312 -2.35 13.20 -18.96
CA LEU A 312 -3.79 13.18 -19.15
C LEU A 312 -4.07 12.86 -20.61
N HIS A 313 -4.57 11.65 -20.86
CA HIS A 313 -4.97 11.20 -22.18
C HIS A 313 -6.30 11.86 -22.57
N PRO A 314 -6.47 12.31 -23.82
CA PRO A 314 -7.75 12.79 -24.30
C PRO A 314 -8.83 11.71 -24.19
N ALA A 315 -10.04 12.09 -23.77
CA ALA A 315 -11.18 11.18 -23.63
C ALA A 315 -11.47 10.45 -24.94
N GLY A 316 -11.40 11.17 -26.08
CA GLY A 316 -11.56 10.61 -27.42
C GLY A 316 -10.50 9.59 -27.83
N VAL A 317 -9.36 9.52 -27.14
CA VAL A 317 -8.34 8.48 -27.33
C VAL A 317 -8.62 7.30 -26.41
N VAL A 318 -8.96 7.56 -25.15
CA VAL A 318 -9.27 6.50 -24.17
C VAL A 318 -10.53 5.72 -24.58
N GLU A 319 -11.57 6.39 -25.06
CA GLU A 319 -12.83 5.75 -25.47
C GLU A 319 -12.66 4.82 -26.68
N LYS A 320 -11.60 4.98 -27.49
CA LYS A 320 -11.27 4.02 -28.57
C LYS A 320 -10.87 2.65 -28.07
N LEU A 321 -10.56 2.51 -26.77
CA LEU A 321 -10.38 1.21 -26.14
C LEU A 321 -11.70 0.49 -25.90
N ALA A 322 -12.84 1.19 -25.90
CA ALA A 322 -14.15 0.62 -25.66
C ALA A 322 -14.68 -0.12 -26.89
N ARG A 323 -15.41 -1.22 -26.65
CA ARG A 323 -16.08 -2.02 -27.68
C ARG A 323 -17.02 -3.05 -27.06
N PRO A 324 -17.96 -3.62 -27.82
CA PRO A 324 -18.83 -4.68 -27.33
C PRO A 324 -18.04 -5.85 -26.73
N GLY A 325 -18.47 -6.32 -25.56
CA GLY A 325 -17.85 -7.46 -24.87
C GLY A 325 -16.53 -7.17 -24.15
N ARG A 326 -16.02 -5.93 -24.20
CA ARG A 326 -14.85 -5.51 -23.41
C ARG A 326 -15.29 -4.62 -22.25
N THR A 327 -14.75 -4.87 -21.06
CA THR A 327 -14.79 -3.93 -19.94
C THR A 327 -13.61 -2.95 -20.04
N LEU A 328 -13.90 -1.65 -20.14
CA LEU A 328 -12.89 -0.59 -20.09
C LEU A 328 -12.93 0.06 -18.70
N VAL A 329 -11.91 -0.21 -17.89
CA VAL A 329 -11.74 0.38 -16.56
C VAL A 329 -10.86 1.61 -16.65
N VAL A 330 -11.39 2.77 -16.26
CA VAL A 330 -10.68 4.04 -16.23
C VAL A 330 -10.53 4.51 -14.78
N ASP A 331 -9.31 4.52 -14.26
CA ASP A 331 -9.02 5.03 -12.92
C ASP A 331 -8.80 6.55 -12.95
N GLU A 332 -9.84 7.28 -12.54
CA GLU A 332 -9.85 8.75 -12.43
C GLU A 332 -9.58 9.23 -10.99
N ALA A 333 -8.83 8.47 -10.19
CA ALA A 333 -8.51 8.83 -8.80
C ALA A 333 -7.83 10.21 -8.62
N PHE A 334 -7.27 10.78 -9.69
CA PHE A 334 -6.60 12.09 -9.68
C PHE A 334 -7.32 13.16 -10.52
N MET A 335 -8.47 12.86 -11.11
CA MET A 335 -9.16 13.77 -12.03
C MET A 335 -9.65 15.06 -11.33
N ASP A 336 -10.01 14.99 -10.04
CA ASP A 336 -10.33 16.18 -9.23
C ASP A 336 -9.19 17.23 -9.17
N ALA A 337 -7.94 16.84 -9.45
CA ALA A 337 -6.78 17.73 -9.45
C ALA A 337 -6.51 18.37 -10.82
N VAL A 338 -7.32 18.04 -11.82
CA VAL A 338 -7.27 18.60 -13.17
C VAL A 338 -8.27 19.75 -13.25
N PRO A 339 -7.84 20.98 -13.58
CA PRO A 339 -8.77 22.10 -13.81
C PRO A 339 -9.91 21.73 -14.76
N GLY A 340 -11.14 21.95 -14.29
CA GLY A 340 -12.37 21.63 -15.00
C GLY A 340 -12.66 20.14 -15.18
N GLU A 341 -11.89 19.24 -14.57
CA GLU A 341 -11.97 17.78 -14.79
C GLU A 341 -11.99 17.41 -16.28
N ARG A 342 -11.24 18.16 -17.09
CA ARG A 342 -11.20 17.93 -18.55
C ARG A 342 -10.75 16.50 -18.86
N GLU A 343 -11.28 15.95 -19.94
CA GLU A 343 -11.08 14.56 -20.37
C GLU A 343 -11.62 13.50 -19.41
N ALA A 344 -12.41 13.88 -18.40
CA ALA A 344 -13.14 12.94 -17.57
C ALA A 344 -14.22 12.19 -18.38
N LEU A 345 -14.36 10.92 -18.06
CA LEU A 345 -15.39 10.00 -18.54
C LEU A 345 -16.44 9.73 -17.46
N CYS A 346 -16.25 10.21 -16.22
CA CYS A 346 -17.26 10.13 -15.17
C CYS A 346 -18.53 10.92 -15.55
N GLY A 347 -19.58 10.21 -15.97
CA GLY A 347 -20.82 10.81 -16.48
C GLY A 347 -21.14 10.42 -17.93
N ARG A 348 -20.17 9.89 -18.69
CA ARG A 348 -20.43 9.31 -20.00
C ARG A 348 -21.22 8.01 -19.84
N THR A 349 -22.26 7.86 -20.65
CA THR A 349 -23.15 6.67 -20.67
C THR A 349 -23.23 6.02 -22.04
N ASP A 350 -22.56 6.60 -23.03
CA ASP A 350 -22.51 6.21 -24.43
C ASP A 350 -21.28 5.38 -24.80
N VAL A 351 -20.33 5.21 -23.87
CA VAL A 351 -19.09 4.44 -24.07
C VAL A 351 -19.31 2.98 -23.62
N PRO A 352 -19.29 1.99 -24.53
CA PRO A 352 -19.61 0.60 -24.20
C PRO A 352 -18.66 -0.02 -23.18
N GLY A 353 -19.21 -0.65 -22.14
CA GLY A 353 -18.42 -1.38 -21.14
C GLY A 353 -17.56 -0.50 -20.24
N LEU A 354 -17.81 0.81 -20.22
CA LEU A 354 -17.09 1.77 -19.41
C LEU A 354 -17.35 1.55 -17.91
N VAL A 355 -16.27 1.51 -17.15
CA VAL A 355 -16.24 1.46 -15.68
C VAL A 355 -15.27 2.52 -15.21
N VAL A 356 -15.77 3.60 -14.61
CA VAL A 356 -14.93 4.69 -14.10
C VAL A 356 -14.78 4.59 -12.60
N LEU A 357 -13.56 4.70 -12.10
CA LEU A 357 -13.26 4.71 -10.66
C LEU A 357 -12.91 6.13 -10.23
N ARG A 358 -13.48 6.57 -9.12
CA ARG A 358 -13.14 7.85 -8.48
C ARG A 358 -12.74 7.62 -7.03
N SER A 359 -11.88 8.50 -6.53
CA SER A 359 -11.37 8.43 -5.16
C SER A 359 -11.47 9.77 -4.45
N LEU A 360 -12.02 9.77 -3.24
CA LEU A 360 -12.02 10.96 -2.39
C LEU A 360 -10.79 11.04 -1.50
N THR A 361 -9.90 10.05 -1.57
CA THR A 361 -8.80 9.91 -0.61
C THR A 361 -7.66 10.91 -0.80
N LYS A 362 -7.42 11.38 -2.04
CA LYS A 362 -6.26 12.22 -2.39
C LYS A 362 -6.61 13.70 -2.21
N THR A 363 -7.66 14.13 -2.91
CA THR A 363 -8.17 15.51 -2.94
C THR A 363 -8.57 16.00 -1.55
N TRP A 364 -9.22 15.13 -0.76
CA TRP A 364 -9.81 15.50 0.53
C TRP A 364 -9.03 15.01 1.75
N GLY A 365 -7.87 14.37 1.56
CA GLY A 365 -7.07 13.85 2.69
C GLY A 365 -7.70 12.67 3.42
N LEU A 366 -8.62 11.95 2.78
CA LEU A 366 -9.39 10.86 3.39
C LEU A 366 -8.72 9.49 3.22
N ALA A 367 -7.40 9.46 3.02
CA ALA A 367 -6.66 8.22 2.78
C ALA A 367 -6.76 7.21 3.94
N GLY A 368 -6.94 7.64 5.18
CA GLY A 368 -7.20 6.76 6.32
C GLY A 368 -8.66 6.28 6.43
N LEU A 369 -9.62 7.04 5.86
CA LEU A 369 -11.04 6.73 5.93
C LEU A 369 -11.50 5.73 4.87
N ARG A 370 -10.74 5.60 3.78
CA ARG A 370 -10.95 4.63 2.70
C ARG A 370 -12.31 4.80 2.02
N ILE A 371 -12.43 5.78 1.13
CA ILE A 371 -13.68 6.04 0.40
C ILE A 371 -13.43 6.33 -1.08
N GLY A 372 -14.21 5.66 -1.92
CA GLY A 372 -14.23 5.79 -3.37
C GLY A 372 -15.57 5.34 -3.94
N TYR A 373 -15.70 5.37 -5.25
CA TYR A 373 -16.90 4.91 -5.93
C TYR A 373 -16.61 4.49 -7.37
N VAL A 374 -17.49 3.65 -7.89
CA VAL A 374 -17.51 3.18 -9.28
C VAL A 374 -18.74 3.77 -9.97
N LEU A 375 -18.53 4.23 -11.21
CA LEU A 375 -19.59 4.62 -12.14
C LEU A 375 -19.56 3.66 -13.33
N ALA A 376 -20.65 2.94 -13.58
CA ALA A 376 -20.75 1.98 -14.68
C ALA A 376 -22.20 1.75 -15.10
N ASP A 377 -22.42 0.93 -16.13
CA ASP A 377 -23.77 0.46 -16.48
C ASP A 377 -24.44 -0.27 -15.30
N PRO A 378 -25.77 -0.14 -15.11
CA PRO A 378 -26.47 -0.76 -13.98
C PRO A 378 -26.26 -2.27 -13.87
N ALA A 379 -26.16 -2.98 -15.00
CA ALA A 379 -25.88 -4.42 -15.01
C ALA A 379 -24.49 -4.73 -14.43
N THR A 380 -23.48 -3.95 -14.78
CA THR A 380 -22.12 -4.09 -14.22
C THR A 380 -22.13 -3.76 -12.73
N ILE A 381 -22.83 -2.69 -12.33
CA ILE A 381 -22.97 -2.32 -10.91
C ILE A 381 -23.63 -3.44 -10.11
N ALA A 382 -24.68 -4.08 -10.63
CA ALA A 382 -25.35 -5.20 -9.97
C ALA A 382 -24.40 -6.38 -9.75
N VAL A 383 -23.59 -6.75 -10.75
CA VAL A 383 -22.58 -7.81 -10.62
C VAL A 383 -21.54 -7.47 -9.56
N LEU A 384 -21.05 -6.23 -9.53
CA LEU A 384 -20.09 -5.78 -8.54
C LEU A 384 -20.70 -5.73 -7.12
N GLN A 385 -21.96 -5.32 -7.00
CA GLN A 385 -22.70 -5.28 -5.74
C GLN A 385 -22.91 -6.67 -5.14
N GLU A 386 -23.26 -7.66 -5.97
CA GLU A 386 -23.43 -9.05 -5.52
C GLU A 386 -22.12 -9.63 -4.97
N ALA A 387 -20.98 -9.24 -5.54
CA ALA A 387 -19.67 -9.65 -5.07
C ALA A 387 -19.14 -8.82 -3.89
N GLN A 388 -19.79 -7.71 -3.55
CA GLN A 388 -19.33 -6.79 -2.50
C GLN A 388 -19.76 -7.29 -1.12
N PRO A 389 -18.87 -7.25 -0.10
CA PRO A 389 -19.26 -7.55 1.26
C PRO A 389 -20.41 -6.66 1.75
N LEU A 390 -21.26 -7.18 2.62
CA LEU A 390 -22.30 -6.38 3.26
C LEU A 390 -21.69 -5.25 4.09
N TRP A 391 -22.30 -4.06 4.01
CA TRP A 391 -21.86 -2.84 4.70
C TRP A 391 -20.36 -2.52 4.53
N PRO A 392 -19.87 -2.42 3.28
CA PRO A 392 -18.44 -2.30 2.99
C PRO A 392 -17.90 -0.91 3.34
N VAL A 393 -18.77 0.11 3.32
CA VAL A 393 -18.44 1.50 3.58
C VAL A 393 -19.05 1.94 4.92
N SER A 394 -18.19 2.44 5.81
CA SER A 394 -18.59 2.85 7.16
C SER A 394 -19.40 4.15 7.18
N SER A 395 -20.22 4.36 8.21
CA SER A 395 -21.03 5.58 8.37
C SER A 395 -20.21 6.88 8.26
N PRO A 396 -19.00 7.00 8.84
CA PRO A 396 -18.17 8.19 8.65
C PRO A 396 -17.67 8.38 7.21
N ALA A 397 -17.37 7.28 6.50
CA ALA A 397 -16.98 7.32 5.09
C ALA A 397 -18.14 7.76 4.19
N LEU A 398 -19.38 7.31 4.49
CA LEU A 398 -20.60 7.74 3.80
C LEU A 398 -20.89 9.23 4.03
N ALA A 399 -20.80 9.70 5.27
CA ALA A 399 -21.00 11.11 5.61
C ALA A 399 -19.97 12.00 4.90
N ALA A 400 -18.71 11.55 4.82
CA ALA A 400 -17.68 12.23 4.05
C ALA A 400 -17.98 12.24 2.55
N ALA A 401 -18.42 11.11 1.98
CA ALA A 401 -18.78 11.02 0.57
C ALA A 401 -19.87 12.02 0.20
N GLU A 402 -20.97 12.06 0.97
CA GLU A 402 -22.06 13.02 0.79
C GLU A 402 -21.56 14.46 0.87
N ALA A 403 -20.82 14.81 1.93
CA ALA A 403 -20.35 16.17 2.14
C ALA A 403 -19.37 16.63 1.03
N CYS A 404 -18.58 15.73 0.45
CA CYS A 404 -17.68 16.03 -0.66
C CYS A 404 -18.40 16.26 -2.00
N MET A 405 -19.69 15.93 -2.10
CA MET A 405 -20.52 16.20 -3.29
C MET A 405 -21.33 17.49 -3.18
N GLU A 406 -21.33 18.16 -2.02
CA GLU A 406 -22.03 19.43 -1.83
C GLU A 406 -21.44 20.52 -2.75
N PRO A 407 -22.24 21.46 -3.30
CA PRO A 407 -21.75 22.48 -4.22
C PRO A 407 -20.55 23.28 -3.71
N ARG A 408 -20.54 23.60 -2.40
CA ARG A 408 -19.39 24.28 -1.76
C ARG A 408 -18.11 23.46 -1.79
N ALA A 409 -18.21 22.14 -1.61
CA ALA A 409 -17.07 21.23 -1.63
C ALA A 409 -16.54 21.08 -3.07
N LEU A 410 -17.44 20.99 -4.05
CA LEU A 410 -17.08 20.96 -5.47
C LEU A 410 -16.34 22.25 -5.89
N ALA A 411 -16.83 23.42 -5.47
CA ALA A 411 -16.16 24.70 -5.71
C ALA A 411 -14.77 24.76 -5.03
N GLU A 412 -14.63 24.25 -3.81
CA GLU A 412 -13.33 24.17 -3.12
C GLU A 412 -12.35 23.25 -3.86
N ALA A 413 -12.82 22.08 -4.33
CA ALA A 413 -12.03 21.15 -5.12
C ALA A 413 -11.56 21.78 -6.45
N ALA A 414 -12.46 22.45 -7.17
CA ALA A 414 -12.12 23.17 -8.40
C ALA A 414 -11.05 24.24 -8.14
N GLY A 415 -11.23 25.08 -7.11
CA GLY A 415 -10.22 26.07 -6.74
C GLY A 415 -8.89 25.44 -6.32
N ALA A 416 -8.90 24.24 -5.73
CA ALA A 416 -7.68 23.50 -5.42
C ALA A 416 -6.98 22.95 -6.67
N ALA A 417 -7.74 22.51 -7.68
CA ALA A 417 -7.18 22.07 -8.96
C ALA A 417 -6.44 23.21 -9.67
N GLU A 418 -7.01 24.41 -9.67
CA GLU A 418 -6.35 25.61 -10.22
C GLU A 418 -5.04 25.93 -9.48
N ARG A 419 -5.05 25.89 -8.14
CA ARG A 419 -3.84 26.09 -7.34
C ARG A 419 -2.77 25.04 -7.63
N ILE A 420 -3.16 23.77 -7.71
CA ILE A 420 -2.24 22.67 -8.07
C ILE A 420 -1.63 22.90 -9.46
N ALA A 421 -2.39 23.42 -10.42
CA ALA A 421 -1.85 23.74 -11.74
C ALA A 421 -0.78 24.84 -11.68
N VAL A 422 -1.00 25.90 -10.89
CA VAL A 422 -0.01 26.97 -10.65
C VAL A 422 1.23 26.44 -9.93
N ASP A 423 1.05 25.69 -8.85
CA ASP A 423 2.16 25.10 -8.08
C ASP A 423 2.96 24.11 -8.92
N ARG A 424 2.28 23.32 -9.78
CA ARG A 424 2.92 22.41 -10.72
C ARG A 424 3.76 23.17 -11.75
N ALA A 425 3.24 24.26 -12.30
CA ALA A 425 4.00 25.10 -13.23
C ALA A 425 5.25 25.68 -12.56
N HIS A 426 5.15 26.10 -11.30
CA HIS A 426 6.30 26.57 -10.52
C HIS A 426 7.35 25.47 -10.30
N LEU A 427 6.92 24.25 -9.94
CA LEU A 427 7.81 23.09 -9.82
C LEU A 427 8.50 22.76 -11.14
N LEU A 428 7.75 22.72 -12.25
CA LEU A 428 8.29 22.42 -13.59
C LEU A 428 9.32 23.46 -14.02
N ALA A 429 9.02 24.75 -13.84
CA ALA A 429 9.96 25.83 -14.15
C ALA A 429 11.26 25.71 -13.34
N GLY A 430 11.17 25.42 -12.04
CA GLY A 430 12.36 25.20 -11.22
C GLY A 430 13.15 23.95 -11.58
N LEU A 431 12.47 22.87 -12.00
CA LEU A 431 13.13 21.64 -12.47
C LEU A 431 13.82 21.81 -13.83
N ALA A 432 13.34 22.73 -14.68
CA ALA A 432 13.92 23.01 -15.99
C ALA A 432 15.33 23.62 -15.92
N GLU A 433 15.72 24.20 -14.78
CA GLU A 433 17.05 24.76 -14.56
C GLU A 433 18.15 23.68 -14.41
N PHE A 434 17.77 22.41 -14.24
CA PHE A 434 18.71 21.29 -14.11
C PHE A 434 18.88 20.55 -15.44
N GLY A 435 20.04 20.71 -16.08
CA GLY A 435 20.34 20.07 -17.38
C GLY A 435 20.50 18.54 -17.31
N GLU A 436 20.71 17.99 -16.11
CA GLU A 436 20.95 16.57 -15.86
C GLU A 436 19.65 15.75 -15.78
N ILE A 437 18.49 16.39 -15.76
CA ILE A 437 17.19 15.72 -15.60
C ILE A 437 16.32 15.88 -16.84
N ARG A 438 15.38 14.95 -17.00
CA ARG A 438 14.30 15.07 -17.98
C ARG A 438 12.96 14.86 -17.29
N VAL A 439 12.09 15.85 -17.35
CA VAL A 439 10.71 15.76 -16.84
C VAL A 439 9.79 15.24 -17.94
N VAL A 440 8.76 14.48 -17.54
CA VAL A 440 7.67 14.07 -18.44
C VAL A 440 6.65 15.18 -18.54
N GLU A 441 6.44 15.66 -19.75
CA GLU A 441 5.52 16.75 -20.06
C GLU A 441 4.62 16.40 -21.26
N PRO A 442 3.37 16.93 -21.31
CA PRO A 442 2.76 17.79 -20.30
C PRO A 442 2.24 17.01 -19.08
N ALA A 443 2.64 17.44 -17.87
CA ALA A 443 2.14 16.88 -16.62
C ALA A 443 0.84 17.58 -16.18
N GLN A 444 -0.19 16.81 -15.80
CA GLN A 444 -1.54 17.33 -15.52
C GLN A 444 -2.13 16.89 -14.18
N GLY A 445 -1.60 15.84 -13.56
CA GLY A 445 -1.97 15.43 -12.21
C GLY A 445 -1.29 16.25 -11.10
N PRO A 446 -1.52 15.90 -9.82
CA PRO A 446 -0.90 16.55 -8.66
C PRO A 446 0.51 16.03 -8.36
N PHE A 447 1.23 15.62 -9.40
CA PHE A 447 2.58 15.06 -9.34
C PHE A 447 3.29 15.22 -10.69
N VAL A 448 4.60 15.08 -10.69
CA VAL A 448 5.47 15.08 -11.87
C VAL A 448 6.36 13.84 -11.85
N LEU A 449 6.70 13.33 -13.04
CA LEU A 449 7.65 12.24 -13.23
C LEU A 449 8.92 12.80 -13.86
N LEU A 450 10.07 12.51 -13.28
CA LEU A 450 11.36 12.90 -13.83
C LEU A 450 12.30 11.70 -13.94
N ARG A 451 13.22 11.79 -14.89
CA ARG A 451 14.33 10.87 -15.08
C ARG A 451 15.64 11.56 -14.72
N VAL A 452 16.47 10.86 -13.95
CA VAL A 452 17.85 11.23 -13.64
C VAL A 452 18.67 9.96 -13.41
N GLU A 453 19.86 9.87 -14.02
CA GLU A 453 20.64 8.61 -14.07
C GLU A 453 20.99 8.04 -12.68
N ARG A 454 21.19 8.89 -11.68
CA ARG A 454 21.55 8.50 -10.30
C ARG A 454 20.39 8.69 -9.31
N ALA A 455 19.16 8.51 -9.77
CA ALA A 455 17.94 8.74 -8.99
C ALA A 455 17.92 8.04 -7.62
N ALA A 456 18.43 6.81 -7.50
CA ALA A 456 18.50 6.12 -6.20
C ALA A 456 19.39 6.87 -5.20
N GLU A 457 20.60 7.27 -5.61
CA GLU A 457 21.53 8.02 -4.76
C GLU A 457 21.00 9.42 -4.43
N ILE A 458 20.40 10.09 -5.42
CA ILE A 458 19.76 11.40 -5.24
C ILE A 458 18.63 11.29 -4.23
N ARG A 459 17.78 10.24 -4.32
CA ARG A 459 16.68 10.02 -3.37
C ARG A 459 17.19 9.82 -1.94
N GLU A 460 18.21 9.00 -1.73
CA GLU A 460 18.77 8.81 -0.38
C GLU A 460 19.37 10.10 0.19
N ARG A 461 20.00 10.92 -0.65
CA ARG A 461 20.48 12.25 -0.25
C ARG A 461 19.32 13.20 0.06
N LEU A 462 18.30 13.26 -0.79
CA LEU A 462 17.08 14.03 -0.52
C LEU A 462 16.47 13.63 0.82
N ARG A 463 16.46 12.33 1.15
CA ARG A 463 15.99 11.82 2.43
C ARG A 463 16.81 12.37 3.60
N SER A 464 18.14 12.40 3.47
CA SER A 464 19.03 13.03 4.46
C SER A 464 18.82 14.55 4.60
N LEU A 465 18.35 15.20 3.53
CA LEU A 465 17.99 16.62 3.48
C LEU A 465 16.52 16.87 3.87
N GLY A 466 15.81 15.85 4.36
CA GLY A 466 14.44 15.99 4.88
C GLY A 466 13.32 15.84 3.85
N PHE A 467 13.57 15.27 2.66
CA PHE A 467 12.58 15.09 1.61
C PHE A 467 12.40 13.62 1.21
N ALA A 468 11.14 13.15 1.15
CA ALA A 468 10.81 11.83 0.63
C ALA A 468 10.30 11.94 -0.81
N ALA A 469 10.91 11.22 -1.75
CA ALA A 469 10.46 11.14 -3.15
C ALA A 469 10.05 9.71 -3.52
N ARG A 470 9.08 9.55 -4.43
CA ARG A 470 8.61 8.23 -4.84
C ARG A 470 9.54 7.63 -5.88
N ARG A 471 10.05 6.42 -5.62
CA ARG A 471 10.85 5.64 -6.57
C ARG A 471 10.03 5.13 -7.77
N GLY A 472 10.60 5.23 -8.97
CA GLY A 472 9.95 4.89 -10.23
C GLY A 472 10.05 3.42 -10.64
N ASP A 473 11.11 2.72 -10.24
CA ASP A 473 11.37 1.27 -10.46
C ASP A 473 10.28 0.33 -9.93
N THR A 474 9.34 0.86 -9.15
CA THR A 474 8.19 0.09 -8.62
C THR A 474 6.96 0.13 -9.51
N PHE A 475 7.00 0.91 -10.59
CA PHE A 475 5.95 0.90 -11.62
C PHE A 475 6.45 0.07 -12.82
N PRO A 476 5.69 -0.93 -13.31
CA PRO A 476 6.06 -1.66 -14.51
C PRO A 476 6.32 -0.71 -15.70
N GLY A 477 7.40 -0.96 -16.45
CA GLY A 477 7.83 -0.10 -17.56
C GLY A 477 8.75 1.07 -17.16
N LEU A 478 8.96 1.32 -15.86
CA LEU A 478 9.96 2.27 -15.37
C LEU A 478 11.13 1.55 -14.68
N GLY A 479 12.30 2.19 -14.71
CA GLY A 479 13.53 1.72 -14.07
C GLY A 479 13.99 2.60 -12.89
N PRO A 480 15.15 2.29 -12.28
CA PRO A 480 15.67 2.98 -11.09
C PRO A 480 16.04 4.45 -11.32
N GLN A 481 16.17 4.88 -12.57
CA GLN A 481 16.46 6.25 -12.97
C GLN A 481 15.25 7.20 -12.88
N TRP A 482 14.07 6.71 -12.48
CA TRP A 482 12.84 7.50 -12.44
C TRP A 482 12.45 7.87 -11.01
N LEU A 483 12.01 9.11 -10.80
CA LEU A 483 11.44 9.61 -9.56
C LEU A 483 10.11 10.31 -9.83
N ARG A 484 9.10 10.05 -8.99
CA ARG A 484 7.85 10.79 -8.98
C ARG A 484 7.83 11.73 -7.78
N LEU A 485 7.46 12.98 -8.02
CA LEU A 485 7.36 14.01 -7.00
C LEU A 485 5.92 14.50 -6.92
N ALA A 486 5.33 14.54 -5.73
CA ALA A 486 4.06 15.22 -5.51
C ALA A 486 4.25 16.74 -5.67
N VAL A 487 3.25 17.41 -6.22
CA VAL A 487 3.21 18.87 -6.29
C VAL A 487 2.88 19.42 -4.90
N ARG A 488 3.62 20.46 -4.49
CA ARG A 488 3.45 21.18 -3.22
C ARG A 488 3.48 22.68 -3.46
N ASP A 489 3.10 23.43 -2.42
CA ASP A 489 3.13 24.89 -2.45
C ASP A 489 4.53 25.43 -2.80
N ARG A 490 4.55 26.68 -3.25
CA ARG A 490 5.78 27.37 -3.68
C ARG A 490 6.90 27.36 -2.63
N VAL A 491 6.60 27.50 -1.34
CA VAL A 491 7.64 27.54 -0.29
C VAL A 491 8.28 26.17 -0.15
N THR A 492 7.46 25.12 -0.06
CA THR A 492 7.92 23.73 -0.02
C THR A 492 8.72 23.37 -1.28
N THR A 493 8.22 23.76 -2.45
CA THR A 493 8.88 23.51 -3.73
C THR A 493 10.25 24.21 -3.81
N ASN A 494 10.37 25.47 -3.39
CA ASN A 494 11.66 26.17 -3.39
C ASN A 494 12.69 25.49 -2.48
N ARG A 495 12.29 25.06 -1.28
CA ARG A 495 13.16 24.31 -0.38
C ARG A 495 13.59 22.96 -0.99
N PHE A 496 12.65 22.27 -1.64
CA PHE A 496 12.95 21.04 -2.36
C PHE A 496 13.97 21.27 -3.48
N LEU A 497 13.79 22.30 -4.32
CA LEU A 497 14.71 22.59 -5.43
C LEU A 497 16.13 22.89 -4.93
N GLN A 498 16.28 23.59 -3.80
CA GLN A 498 17.57 23.80 -3.14
C GLN A 498 18.19 22.48 -2.66
N ALA A 499 17.40 21.61 -2.02
CA ALA A 499 17.86 20.30 -1.58
C ALA A 499 18.21 19.38 -2.77
N PHE A 500 17.48 19.52 -3.88
CA PHE A 500 17.72 18.77 -5.10
C PHE A 500 19.05 19.18 -5.76
N ASP A 501 19.34 20.48 -5.84
CA ASP A 501 20.63 21.00 -6.31
C ASP A 501 21.80 20.47 -5.45
N GLN A 502 21.68 20.55 -4.12
CA GLN A 502 22.69 19.99 -3.21
C GLN A 502 22.87 18.47 -3.41
N ALA A 503 21.77 17.74 -3.58
CA ALA A 503 21.82 16.30 -3.82
C ALA A 503 22.50 15.95 -5.14
N LEU A 504 22.34 16.77 -6.20
CA LEU A 504 23.00 16.61 -7.49
C LEU A 504 24.50 16.95 -7.40
N GLN A 505 24.86 18.11 -6.85
CA GLN A 505 26.24 18.59 -6.80
C GLN A 505 27.17 17.71 -5.96
N ALA A 506 26.63 17.12 -4.89
CA ALA A 506 27.43 16.33 -3.97
C ALA A 506 27.71 14.89 -4.48
N LEU A 507 27.24 14.54 -5.67
CA LEU A 507 27.54 13.28 -6.33
C LEU A 507 28.96 13.30 -6.90
N PRO A 508 29.83 12.32 -6.57
CA PRO A 508 31.18 12.27 -7.15
C PRO A 508 31.12 12.22 -8.67
N ARG A 509 31.92 13.05 -9.34
CA ARG A 509 32.07 13.01 -10.82
C ARG A 509 32.49 11.60 -11.22
N ARG A 510 31.85 11.03 -12.24
CA ARG A 510 32.28 9.72 -12.78
C ARG A 510 33.75 9.83 -13.22
N PRO A 511 34.62 8.88 -12.86
CA PRO A 511 35.94 8.82 -13.46
C PRO A 511 35.79 8.48 -14.96
N GLY A 512 36.15 9.43 -15.82
CA GLY A 512 36.22 9.26 -17.28
C GLY A 512 34.90 9.46 -18.03
N GLY A 513 34.68 10.68 -18.52
CA GLY A 513 33.73 11.01 -19.60
C GLY A 513 34.48 11.75 -20.69
#